data_AF-A0A7J2VDH2-F1
#
_entry.id   AF-A0A7J2VDH2-F1
#
_cell.length_a   1.000
_cell.length_b   1.000
_cell.length_c   1.000
_cell.angle_alpha   90.00
_cell.angle_beta   90.00
_cell.angle_gamma   90.00
#
_symmetry.space_group_name_H-M   'P 1'
#
loop_
_entity.id
_entity.type
_entity.pdbx_description
1 polymer ?
#
loop_
_entity_poly.entity_id
_entity_poly.type
_entity_poly.pdbx_seq_one_letter_code
_entity_poly.pdbx_strand_id
1 'polypeptide(L)'
;TIDTRTDSIIDRRAGRTLTRGEAKILEREIRSRIKFEKAEFVFKHIIDYVSVLVIRDPEVYLSTEITEIDPWRPGEEKKLRPCKPLREDQGAYAACSHINEFTFKSINILDKHPVNIYRKVMGLYPANCIICRQPGNKLPRINYKFIDKYGLEGAAQARLPTERGIAKLIGLELLSPPIVEPFENLGAYYYERAVQVAESLKNYDFIYVHIDEADDAAHDKNPLKKKRTIEVIDEYFLRELIGLIRGRFDDVYMVITADHGTSSITGYHLNISTPVLVYNSKFQRNKPIEFNERINLEQADFYVKAEDFLHKVIGEIHRR
;
A
#
# COMPACT_ATOMS: atom_id res chain seq x y z
N THR A 1 7.85 -14.72 -7.98
CA THR A 1 7.98 -15.97 -8.74
C THR A 1 8.94 -15.78 -9.88
N ILE A 2 10.09 -16.46 -9.83
CA ILE A 2 11.09 -16.49 -10.89
C ILE A 2 11.19 -17.91 -11.47
N ASP A 3 11.33 -18.03 -12.79
CA ASP A 3 11.86 -19.24 -13.42
C ASP A 3 13.38 -19.18 -13.34
N THR A 4 13.97 -20.02 -12.48
CA THR A 4 15.42 -20.05 -12.23
C THR A 4 16.25 -20.52 -13.42
N ARG A 5 15.62 -21.01 -14.50
CA ARG A 5 16.33 -21.41 -15.74
C ARG A 5 16.50 -20.25 -16.71
N THR A 6 15.64 -19.24 -16.66
CA THR A 6 15.60 -18.13 -17.62
C THR A 6 15.66 -16.76 -16.96
N ASP A 7 15.75 -16.71 -15.64
CA ASP A 7 15.63 -15.53 -14.78
C ASP A 7 14.37 -14.69 -15.03
N SER A 8 13.35 -15.31 -15.62
CA SER A 8 12.10 -14.63 -15.98
C SER A 8 11.18 -14.55 -14.77
N ILE A 9 10.75 -13.35 -14.43
CA ILE A 9 9.74 -13.07 -13.41
C ILE A 9 8.37 -13.42 -13.98
N ILE A 10 7.83 -14.56 -13.55
CA ILE A 10 6.50 -15.04 -13.92
C ILE A 10 5.43 -14.18 -13.24
N ASP A 11 5.63 -13.90 -11.95
CA ASP A 11 4.70 -13.09 -11.16
C ASP A 11 5.44 -12.39 -10.00
N ARG A 12 5.19 -11.09 -9.81
CA ARG A 12 5.86 -10.27 -8.78
C ARG A 12 5.27 -10.40 -7.36
N ARG A 13 4.17 -11.14 -7.20
CA ARG A 13 3.30 -11.13 -6.01
C ARG A 13 3.00 -12.53 -5.43
N ALA A 14 3.61 -13.58 -5.99
CA ALA A 14 3.23 -14.97 -5.75
C ALA A 14 1.70 -15.21 -5.90
N GLY A 15 1.08 -14.52 -6.86
CA GLY A 15 -0.36 -14.55 -7.12
C GLY A 15 -1.23 -14.00 -6.00
N ARG A 16 -0.66 -13.25 -5.03
CA ARG A 16 -1.37 -12.80 -3.81
C ARG A 16 -2.00 -13.95 -3.01
N THR A 17 -1.39 -15.14 -3.08
CA THR A 17 -1.85 -16.36 -2.39
C THR A 17 -0.83 -16.86 -1.36
N LEU A 18 0.19 -16.04 -1.07
CA LEU A 18 1.16 -16.35 -0.03
C LEU A 18 0.51 -16.07 1.32
N THR A 19 0.27 -17.13 2.09
CA THR A 19 -0.30 -16.99 3.43
C THR A 19 0.72 -16.37 4.38
N ARG A 20 0.23 -15.74 5.46
CA ARG A 20 1.10 -15.21 6.52
C ARG A 20 1.99 -16.29 7.14
N GLY A 21 1.47 -17.51 7.30
CA GLY A 21 2.22 -18.66 7.82
C GLY A 21 3.39 -19.04 6.91
N GLU A 22 3.13 -19.23 5.61
CA GLU A 22 4.17 -19.50 4.62
C GLU A 22 5.22 -18.39 4.60
N ALA A 23 4.79 -17.12 4.55
CA ALA A 23 5.68 -15.97 4.49
C ALA A 23 6.60 -15.88 5.72
N LYS A 24 6.09 -16.17 6.93
CA LYS A 24 6.89 -16.16 8.16
C LYS A 24 7.91 -17.30 8.21
N ILE A 25 7.59 -18.47 7.66
CA ILE A 25 8.56 -19.56 7.54
C ILE A 25 9.67 -19.16 6.57
N LEU A 26 9.34 -18.59 5.40
CA LEU A 26 10.32 -18.12 4.43
C LEU A 26 11.19 -16.96 4.98
N GLU A 27 10.60 -16.03 5.73
CA GLU A 27 11.34 -14.96 6.44
C GLU A 27 12.38 -15.58 7.39
N ARG A 28 11.97 -16.56 8.21
CA ARG A 28 12.87 -17.24 9.15
C ARG A 28 14.01 -17.94 8.41
N GLU A 29 13.71 -18.59 7.30
CA GLU A 29 14.71 -19.30 6.49
C GLU A 29 15.77 -18.33 5.96
N ILE A 30 15.34 -17.21 5.35
CA ILE A 30 16.23 -16.14 4.88
C ILE A 30 17.13 -15.65 6.01
N ARG A 31 16.55 -15.31 7.17
CA ARG A 31 17.29 -14.74 8.31
C ARG A 31 18.29 -15.71 8.91
N SER A 32 17.99 -17.01 8.87
CA SER A 32 18.88 -18.04 9.42
C SER A 32 20.06 -18.36 8.51
N ARG A 33 19.83 -18.43 7.19
CA ARG A 33 20.81 -18.95 6.22
C ARG A 33 21.61 -17.89 5.48
N ILE A 34 21.04 -16.70 5.23
CA ILE A 34 21.81 -15.64 4.57
C ILE A 34 22.78 -15.04 5.58
N LYS A 35 24.05 -15.01 5.20
CA LYS A 35 25.14 -14.33 5.91
C LYS A 35 25.88 -13.46 4.91
N PHE A 36 26.14 -12.22 5.28
CA PHE A 36 27.02 -11.32 4.56
C PHE A 36 28.39 -11.33 5.22
N GLU A 37 29.44 -11.11 4.43
CA GLU A 37 30.80 -10.95 4.95
C GLU A 37 31.05 -9.53 5.48
N LYS A 38 30.44 -8.51 4.84
CA LYS A 38 30.73 -7.09 5.06
C LYS A 38 29.53 -6.26 5.54
N ALA A 39 28.39 -6.88 5.78
CA ALA A 39 27.17 -6.16 6.13
C ALA A 39 26.32 -6.95 7.13
N GLU A 40 25.38 -6.27 7.74
CA GLU A 40 24.27 -6.85 8.47
C GLU A 40 22.98 -6.56 7.73
N PHE A 41 21.97 -7.40 7.93
CA PHE A 41 20.65 -7.13 7.39
C PHE A 41 19.53 -7.49 8.34
N VAL A 42 18.41 -6.80 8.18
CA VAL A 42 17.12 -7.16 8.74
C VAL A 42 16.18 -7.41 7.57
N PHE A 43 15.61 -8.61 7.52
CA PHE A 43 14.54 -8.94 6.59
C PHE A 43 13.28 -9.25 7.39
N LYS A 44 12.15 -8.61 7.05
CA LYS A 44 10.87 -8.84 7.72
C LYS A 44 9.74 -8.91 6.70
N HIS A 45 8.93 -9.97 6.79
CA HIS A 45 7.63 -10.01 6.14
C HIS A 45 6.67 -9.06 6.88
N ILE A 46 5.94 -8.26 6.11
CA ILE A 46 4.99 -7.26 6.63
C ILE A 46 3.56 -7.74 6.43
N ILE A 47 3.12 -7.87 5.18
CA ILE A 47 1.76 -8.24 4.79
C ILE A 47 1.76 -8.82 3.37
N ASP A 48 0.88 -9.76 3.06
CA ASP A 48 0.81 -10.42 1.75
C ASP A 48 2.18 -10.92 1.27
N TYR A 49 2.65 -10.45 0.12
CA TYR A 49 4.00 -10.67 -0.42
C TYR A 49 5.01 -9.57 -0.03
N VAL A 50 4.55 -8.51 0.63
CA VAL A 50 5.35 -7.32 0.96
C VAL A 50 6.28 -7.63 2.13
N SER A 51 7.56 -7.31 1.93
CA SER A 51 8.62 -7.45 2.93
C SER A 51 9.53 -6.24 2.90
N VAL A 52 10.22 -5.99 4.01
CA VAL A 52 11.23 -4.93 4.14
C VAL A 52 12.60 -5.57 4.33
N LEU A 53 13.57 -5.09 3.55
CA LEU A 53 14.99 -5.38 3.69
C LEU A 53 15.72 -4.10 4.11
N VAL A 54 16.43 -4.16 5.22
CA VAL A 54 17.34 -3.11 5.68
C VAL A 54 18.73 -3.71 5.69
N ILE A 55 19.67 -3.12 4.95
CA ILE A 55 21.08 -3.53 4.94
C ILE A 55 21.88 -2.41 5.61
N ARG A 56 22.84 -2.80 6.44
CA ARG A 56 23.79 -1.89 7.11
C ARG A 56 25.20 -2.38 6.84
N ASP A 57 26.01 -1.51 6.27
CA ASP A 57 27.44 -1.73 6.12
C ASP A 57 28.14 -0.84 7.18
N PRO A 58 28.97 -1.42 8.07
CA PRO A 58 29.63 -0.66 9.13
C PRO A 58 30.75 0.24 8.61
N GLU A 59 31.26 -0.01 7.41
CA GLU A 59 32.38 0.74 6.81
C GLU A 59 31.89 1.79 5.81
N VAL A 60 30.70 1.61 5.21
CA VAL A 60 30.22 2.46 4.11
C VAL A 60 28.77 2.92 4.31
N TYR A 61 28.52 4.22 4.15
CA TYR A 61 27.16 4.73 4.08
C TYR A 61 26.53 4.39 2.72
N LEU A 62 25.50 3.54 2.72
CA LEU A 62 24.88 3.02 1.50
C LEU A 62 24.06 4.10 0.75
N SER A 63 24.32 4.22 -0.55
CA SER A 63 23.65 5.17 -1.44
C SER A 63 22.33 4.61 -1.97
N THR A 64 21.39 5.51 -2.27
CA THR A 64 20.12 5.19 -2.96
C THR A 64 20.21 5.42 -4.47
N GLU A 65 21.32 5.96 -4.97
CA GLU A 65 21.59 6.20 -6.39
C GLU A 65 21.95 4.88 -7.10
N ILE A 66 21.00 3.97 -7.14
CA ILE A 66 21.13 2.61 -7.67
C ILE A 66 19.89 2.23 -8.48
N THR A 67 20.04 1.32 -9.45
CA THR A 67 18.91 0.81 -10.23
C THR A 67 18.08 -0.17 -9.39
N GLU A 68 16.76 -0.19 -9.62
CA GLU A 68 15.91 -1.25 -9.09
C GLU A 68 16.19 -2.59 -9.78
N ILE A 69 15.95 -3.69 -9.06
CA ILE A 69 16.00 -5.04 -9.63
C ILE A 69 14.64 -5.52 -10.15
N ASP A 70 13.56 -4.77 -9.86
CA ASP A 70 12.20 -5.03 -10.32
C ASP A 70 12.03 -4.66 -11.81
N PRO A 71 11.89 -5.63 -12.72
CA PRO A 71 11.75 -5.37 -14.16
C PRO A 71 10.29 -5.02 -14.56
N TRP A 72 9.39 -4.83 -13.60
CA TRP A 72 7.96 -4.75 -13.87
C TRP A 72 7.52 -3.36 -14.38
N ARG A 73 8.00 -2.98 -15.57
CA ARG A 73 7.64 -1.75 -16.32
C ARG A 73 6.95 -2.04 -17.67
N PRO A 74 6.05 -1.17 -18.17
CA PRO A 74 5.42 -1.37 -19.48
C PRO A 74 6.45 -1.50 -20.60
N GLY A 75 6.27 -2.46 -21.51
CA GLY A 75 7.16 -2.65 -22.67
C GLY A 75 8.53 -3.28 -22.37
N GLU A 76 8.85 -3.53 -21.10
CA GLU A 76 10.14 -4.09 -20.71
C GLU A 76 10.10 -5.62 -20.52
N GLU A 77 11.22 -6.27 -20.86
CA GLU A 77 11.42 -7.69 -20.60
C GLU A 77 11.34 -7.98 -19.09
N LYS A 78 10.50 -8.95 -18.72
CA LYS A 78 10.24 -9.37 -17.34
C LYS A 78 11.33 -10.29 -16.81
N LYS A 79 12.60 -9.93 -16.98
CA LYS A 79 13.74 -10.67 -16.42
C LYS A 79 14.34 -9.93 -15.25
N LEU A 80 14.70 -10.67 -14.20
CA LEU A 80 15.39 -10.10 -13.04
C LEU A 80 16.68 -9.41 -13.51
N ARG A 81 16.92 -8.19 -13.02
CA ARG A 81 18.10 -7.40 -13.39
C ARG A 81 19.04 -7.27 -12.20
N PRO A 82 20.36 -7.30 -12.43
CA PRO A 82 21.29 -6.93 -11.37
C PRO A 82 21.13 -5.45 -11.04
N CYS A 83 21.22 -5.13 -9.75
CA CYS A 83 21.34 -3.78 -9.25
C CYS A 83 22.67 -3.20 -9.74
N LYS A 84 22.63 -1.99 -10.31
CA LYS A 84 23.79 -1.25 -10.83
C LYS A 84 23.82 0.16 -10.22
N PRO A 85 25.02 0.71 -9.98
CA PRO A 85 25.14 2.07 -9.50
C PRO A 85 24.67 3.06 -10.58
N LEU A 86 23.90 4.08 -10.18
CA LEU A 86 23.58 5.23 -11.03
C LEU A 86 24.64 6.33 -10.89
N ARG A 87 25.47 6.24 -9.85
CA ARG A 87 26.57 7.15 -9.57
C ARG A 87 27.83 6.37 -9.21
N GLU A 88 28.98 6.84 -9.68
CA GLU A 88 30.28 6.28 -9.33
C GLU A 88 30.71 6.72 -7.92
N ASP A 89 30.09 6.16 -6.89
CA ASP A 89 30.50 6.34 -5.49
C ASP A 89 30.52 5.02 -4.72
N GLN A 90 31.38 4.94 -3.71
CA GLN A 90 31.59 3.72 -2.91
C GLN A 90 30.29 3.20 -2.28
N GLY A 91 29.40 4.10 -1.86
CA GLY A 91 28.11 3.74 -1.26
C GLY A 91 27.16 3.09 -2.26
N ALA A 92 27.13 3.56 -3.51
CA ALA A 92 26.32 2.97 -4.58
C ALA A 92 26.85 1.58 -4.99
N TYR A 93 28.17 1.44 -5.15
CA TYR A 93 28.80 0.14 -5.43
C TYR A 93 28.54 -0.88 -4.32
N ALA A 94 28.72 -0.48 -3.06
CA ALA A 94 28.45 -1.34 -1.91
C ALA A 94 26.97 -1.76 -1.84
N ALA A 95 26.05 -0.80 -2.01
CA ALA A 95 24.61 -1.09 -2.01
C ALA A 95 24.21 -2.09 -3.10
N CYS A 96 24.71 -1.91 -4.32
CA CYS A 96 24.45 -2.83 -5.43
C CYS A 96 25.01 -4.23 -5.15
N SER A 97 26.24 -4.31 -4.64
CA SER A 97 26.87 -5.57 -4.25
C SER A 97 26.01 -6.32 -3.23
N HIS A 98 25.60 -5.64 -2.16
CA HIS A 98 24.80 -6.25 -1.10
C HIS A 98 23.41 -6.69 -1.57
N ILE A 99 22.73 -5.88 -2.40
CA ILE A 99 21.41 -6.24 -2.96
C ILE A 99 21.53 -7.45 -3.89
N ASN A 100 22.54 -7.47 -4.77
CA ASN A 100 22.76 -8.57 -5.69
C ASN A 100 23.10 -9.87 -4.96
N GLU A 101 23.98 -9.80 -3.96
CA GLU A 101 24.33 -10.93 -3.10
C GLU A 101 23.11 -11.46 -2.35
N PHE A 102 22.33 -10.58 -1.72
CA PHE A 102 21.10 -10.95 -1.02
C PHE A 102 20.12 -11.65 -1.95
N THR A 103 19.87 -11.06 -3.11
CA THR A 103 18.91 -11.55 -4.09
C THR A 103 19.30 -12.94 -4.56
N PHE A 104 20.55 -13.13 -4.97
CA PHE A 104 21.06 -14.43 -5.43
C PHE A 104 21.01 -15.50 -4.33
N LYS A 105 21.46 -15.18 -3.10
CA LYS A 105 21.38 -16.10 -1.96
C LYS A 105 19.92 -16.46 -1.64
N SER A 106 19.02 -15.47 -1.67
CA SER A 106 17.60 -15.68 -1.39
C SER A 106 16.95 -16.62 -2.40
N ILE A 107 17.22 -16.47 -3.70
CA ILE A 107 16.66 -17.35 -4.74
C ILE A 107 17.09 -18.79 -4.52
N ASN A 108 18.38 -19.01 -4.28
CA ASN A 108 18.94 -20.36 -4.05
C ASN A 108 18.34 -21.07 -2.83
N ILE A 109 18.06 -20.33 -1.76
CA ILE A 109 17.44 -20.85 -0.55
C ILE A 109 15.95 -21.11 -0.78
N LEU A 110 15.23 -20.11 -1.29
CA LEU A 110 13.79 -20.14 -1.37
C LEU A 110 13.29 -21.13 -2.44
N ASP A 111 13.96 -21.26 -3.59
CA ASP A 111 13.49 -22.12 -4.69
C ASP A 111 13.40 -23.61 -4.31
N LYS A 112 14.26 -24.03 -3.37
CA LYS A 112 14.36 -25.38 -2.82
C LYS A 112 13.62 -25.56 -1.50
N HIS A 113 13.02 -24.51 -0.96
CA HIS A 113 12.36 -24.57 0.34
C HIS A 113 11.07 -25.40 0.26
N PRO A 114 10.75 -26.27 1.26
CA PRO A 114 9.56 -27.14 1.23
C PRO A 114 8.25 -26.40 0.94
N VAL A 115 8.07 -25.18 1.47
CA VAL A 115 6.93 -24.31 1.13
C VAL A 115 6.80 -24.11 -0.39
N ASN A 116 7.89 -23.73 -1.06
CA ASN A 116 7.86 -23.47 -2.50
C ASN A 116 7.78 -24.74 -3.34
N ILE A 117 8.34 -25.86 -2.86
CA ILE A 117 8.13 -27.18 -3.48
C ILE A 117 6.65 -27.55 -3.43
N TYR A 118 6.01 -27.43 -2.28
CA TYR A 118 4.59 -27.73 -2.12
C TYR A 118 3.70 -26.79 -2.95
N ARG A 119 3.99 -25.48 -2.97
CA ARG A 119 3.29 -24.52 -3.83
C ARG A 119 3.35 -24.93 -5.30
N LYS A 120 4.53 -25.33 -5.81
CA LYS A 120 4.69 -25.84 -7.19
C LYS A 120 3.83 -27.07 -7.45
N VAL A 121 3.79 -28.05 -6.53
CA VAL A 121 2.95 -29.26 -6.63
C VAL A 121 1.47 -28.91 -6.70
N MET A 122 1.03 -27.90 -5.96
CA MET A 122 -0.36 -27.43 -5.92
C MET A 122 -0.73 -26.49 -7.08
N GLY A 123 0.17 -26.24 -8.04
CA GLY A 123 -0.05 -25.28 -9.12
C GLY A 123 -0.08 -23.81 -8.66
N LEU A 124 0.38 -23.53 -7.44
CA LEU A 124 0.50 -22.18 -6.90
C LEU A 124 1.85 -21.56 -7.29
N TYR A 125 1.86 -20.25 -7.47
CA TYR A 125 3.10 -19.52 -7.74
C TYR A 125 4.05 -19.57 -6.54
N PRO A 126 5.30 -20.06 -6.69
CA PRO A 126 6.27 -20.07 -5.59
C PRO A 126 6.79 -18.66 -5.27
N ALA A 127 6.93 -18.36 -3.98
CA ALA A 127 7.59 -17.18 -3.46
C ALA A 127 9.11 -17.42 -3.37
N ASN A 128 9.75 -17.59 -4.53
CA ASN A 128 11.15 -18.01 -4.67
C ASN A 128 12.13 -16.89 -5.04
N CYS A 129 11.72 -15.63 -5.00
CA CYS A 129 12.57 -14.48 -5.31
C CYS A 129 12.12 -13.27 -4.50
N ILE A 130 13.07 -12.59 -3.85
CA ILE A 130 12.83 -11.28 -3.25
C ILE A 130 13.22 -10.21 -4.25
N ILE A 131 12.25 -9.38 -4.64
CA ILE A 131 12.46 -8.30 -5.62
C ILE A 131 12.52 -6.97 -4.85
N CYS A 132 13.72 -6.39 -4.77
CA CYS A 132 13.95 -5.10 -4.14
C CYS A 132 13.61 -3.95 -5.11
N ARG A 133 12.92 -2.93 -4.59
CA ARG A 133 12.47 -1.73 -5.31
C ARG A 133 12.51 -0.52 -4.38
N GLN A 134 12.54 0.68 -4.95
CA GLN A 134 12.42 1.96 -4.23
C GLN A 134 13.40 2.08 -3.05
N PRO A 135 14.72 2.13 -3.30
CA PRO A 135 15.71 2.24 -2.25
C PRO A 135 15.54 3.55 -1.45
N GLY A 136 15.68 3.46 -0.13
CA GLY A 136 15.63 4.61 0.78
C GLY A 136 16.65 4.46 1.90
N ASN A 137 17.42 5.53 2.17
CA ASN A 137 18.43 5.56 3.25
C ASN A 137 18.19 6.67 4.29
N LYS A 138 17.10 7.44 4.14
CA LYS A 138 16.71 8.54 5.02
C LYS A 138 15.20 8.59 5.13
N LEU A 139 14.72 9.01 6.30
CA LEU A 139 13.31 9.33 6.48
C LEU A 139 12.99 10.69 5.85
N PRO A 140 11.77 10.88 5.29
CA PRO A 140 11.29 12.19 4.88
C PRO A 140 11.34 13.17 6.06
N ARG A 141 11.78 14.41 5.79
CA ARG A 141 11.71 15.49 6.79
C ARG A 141 10.33 16.13 6.73
N ILE A 142 9.50 15.83 7.73
CA ILE A 142 8.23 16.50 7.95
C ILE A 142 8.38 17.34 9.22
N ASN A 143 8.26 18.66 9.07
CA ASN A 143 8.55 19.63 10.14
C ASN A 143 7.32 20.03 10.95
N TYR A 144 6.22 19.28 10.84
CA TYR A 144 4.97 19.55 11.56
C TYR A 144 4.29 18.25 11.96
N LYS A 145 3.56 18.26 13.08
CA LYS A 145 2.52 17.27 13.36
C LYS A 145 1.18 17.71 12.80
N PHE A 146 0.30 16.75 12.55
CA PHE A 146 -1.03 17.00 12.01
C PHE A 146 -1.81 17.96 12.90
N ILE A 147 -1.77 17.74 14.22
CA ILE A 147 -2.39 18.61 15.22
C ILE A 147 -1.81 20.03 15.20
N ASP A 148 -0.50 20.21 15.04
CA ASP A 148 0.12 21.54 14.98
C ASP A 148 -0.37 22.34 13.76
N LYS A 149 -0.66 21.64 12.65
CA LYS A 149 -1.05 22.26 11.38
C LYS A 149 -2.55 22.53 11.28
N TYR A 150 -3.38 21.64 11.82
CA TYR A 150 -4.84 21.69 11.64
C TYR A 150 -5.62 21.88 12.95
N GLY A 151 -4.99 21.73 14.11
CA GLY A 151 -5.66 21.81 15.41
C GLY A 151 -6.62 20.65 15.70
N LEU A 152 -6.43 19.50 15.04
CA LEU A 152 -7.32 18.34 15.11
C LEU A 152 -6.56 17.12 15.65
N GLU A 153 -7.15 16.43 16.63
CA GLU A 153 -6.68 15.12 17.07
C GLU A 153 -7.01 14.08 16.00
N GLY A 154 -6.00 13.35 15.54
CA GLY A 154 -6.11 12.58 14.31
C GLY A 154 -5.70 11.13 14.44
N ALA A 155 -6.45 10.25 13.77
CA ALA A 155 -6.12 8.83 13.62
C ALA A 155 -6.11 8.38 12.15
N ALA A 156 -5.51 7.23 11.90
CA ALA A 156 -5.46 6.60 10.58
C ALA A 156 -5.80 5.10 10.66
N GLN A 157 -6.80 4.67 9.88
CA GLN A 157 -7.08 3.28 9.57
C GLN A 157 -6.49 2.93 8.20
N ALA A 158 -5.31 2.33 8.22
CA ALA A 158 -4.63 1.87 7.01
C ALA A 158 -4.06 0.46 7.21
N ARG A 159 -4.22 -0.39 6.19
CA ARG A 159 -3.69 -1.76 6.15
C ARG A 159 -2.21 -1.77 5.73
N LEU A 160 -1.89 -1.04 4.67
CA LEU A 160 -0.58 -1.05 4.03
C LEU A 160 0.48 -0.28 4.84
N PRO A 161 1.76 -0.72 4.81
CA PRO A 161 2.81 -0.15 5.63
C PRO A 161 3.21 1.28 5.25
N THR A 162 3.07 1.67 3.98
CA THR A 162 3.45 3.01 3.49
C THR A 162 2.59 4.08 4.16
N GLU A 163 1.27 3.90 4.11
CA GLU A 163 0.27 4.83 4.63
C GLU A 163 0.35 4.88 6.16
N ARG A 164 0.54 3.72 6.80
CA ARG A 164 0.81 3.63 8.25
C ARG A 164 2.09 4.37 8.63
N GLY A 165 3.13 4.30 7.79
CA GLY A 165 4.39 5.02 7.99
C GLY A 165 4.21 6.54 7.88
N ILE A 166 3.50 7.01 6.86
CA ILE A 166 3.18 8.43 6.65
C ILE A 166 2.37 8.97 7.83
N ALA A 167 1.31 8.26 8.23
CA ALA A 167 0.47 8.60 9.38
C ALA A 167 1.31 8.79 10.65
N LYS A 168 2.24 7.86 10.96
CA LYS A 168 3.15 8.00 12.10
C LYS A 168 4.08 9.21 12.00
N LEU A 169 4.62 9.49 10.81
CA LEU A 169 5.53 10.62 10.61
C LEU A 169 4.83 11.95 10.94
N ILE A 170 3.59 12.11 10.47
CA ILE A 170 2.77 13.30 10.74
C ILE A 170 2.07 13.26 12.11
N GLY A 171 2.20 12.19 12.89
CA GLY A 171 1.66 12.10 14.25
C GLY A 171 0.17 11.73 14.35
N LEU A 172 -0.39 11.04 13.35
CA LEU A 172 -1.70 10.40 13.50
C LEU A 172 -1.55 9.09 14.29
N GLU A 173 -2.51 8.82 15.18
CA GLU A 173 -2.60 7.54 15.87
C GLU A 173 -3.03 6.44 14.90
N LEU A 174 -2.44 5.24 15.00
CA LEU A 174 -2.82 4.14 14.10
C LEU A 174 -3.92 3.29 14.74
N LEU A 175 -5.07 3.22 14.06
CA LEU A 175 -6.09 2.27 14.43
C LEU A 175 -5.59 0.83 14.19
N SER A 176 -6.08 -0.08 15.04
CA SER A 176 -5.77 -1.50 14.93
C SER A 176 -6.30 -2.05 13.60
N PRO A 177 -5.57 -2.97 12.94
CA PRO A 177 -6.09 -3.63 11.76
C PRO A 177 -7.31 -4.50 12.14
N PRO A 178 -8.25 -4.72 11.22
CA PRO A 178 -9.32 -5.71 11.38
C PRO A 178 -8.78 -7.11 11.68
N ILE A 179 -9.59 -7.92 12.34
CA ILE A 179 -9.23 -9.31 12.66
C ILE A 179 -9.22 -10.18 11.40
N VAL A 180 -10.23 -9.99 10.54
CA VAL A 180 -10.38 -10.73 9.29
C VAL A 180 -9.56 -10.08 8.17
N GLU A 181 -8.88 -10.88 7.36
CA GLU A 181 -8.14 -10.36 6.20
C GLU A 181 -9.05 -10.21 4.96
N PRO A 182 -8.75 -9.29 4.04
CA PRO A 182 -9.58 -9.06 2.85
C PRO A 182 -9.83 -10.31 1.99
N PHE A 183 -8.85 -11.21 1.92
CA PHE A 183 -8.96 -12.44 1.13
C PHE A 183 -9.83 -13.51 1.79
N GLU A 184 -10.05 -13.43 3.11
CA GLU A 184 -10.87 -14.38 3.86
C GLU A 184 -12.35 -14.05 3.73
N ASN A 185 -12.72 -12.79 3.99
CA ASN A 185 -14.07 -12.29 3.80
C ASN A 185 -14.07 -10.77 3.65
N LEU A 186 -14.13 -10.30 2.41
CA LEU A 186 -14.06 -8.87 2.09
C LEU A 186 -15.20 -8.05 2.71
N GLY A 187 -16.42 -8.59 2.78
CA GLY A 187 -17.57 -7.89 3.37
C GLY A 187 -17.42 -7.72 4.88
N ALA A 188 -17.07 -8.80 5.58
CA ALA A 188 -16.80 -8.75 7.03
C ALA A 188 -15.64 -7.81 7.36
N TYR A 189 -14.58 -7.81 6.54
CA TYR A 189 -13.46 -6.89 6.66
C TYR A 189 -13.90 -5.42 6.61
N TYR A 190 -14.71 -5.04 5.62
CA TYR A 190 -15.19 -3.66 5.51
C TYR A 190 -16.23 -3.29 6.58
N TYR A 191 -17.08 -4.22 6.99
CA TYR A 191 -17.99 -4.03 8.11
C TYR A 191 -17.24 -3.71 9.41
N GLU A 192 -16.25 -4.52 9.78
CA GLU A 192 -15.44 -4.31 10.98
C GLU A 192 -14.72 -2.95 10.93
N ARG A 193 -14.20 -2.58 9.75
CA ARG A 193 -13.56 -1.29 9.55
C ARG A 193 -14.51 -0.12 9.79
N ALA A 194 -15.75 -0.20 9.31
CA ALA A 194 -16.76 0.84 9.53
C ALA A 194 -17.09 1.00 11.03
N VAL A 195 -17.24 -0.13 11.74
CA VAL A 195 -17.46 -0.13 13.20
C VAL A 195 -16.31 0.55 13.93
N GLN A 196 -15.07 0.16 13.63
CA GLN A 196 -13.88 0.76 14.24
C GLN A 196 -13.78 2.27 14.00
N VAL A 197 -14.07 2.74 12.78
CA VAL A 197 -14.07 4.18 12.46
C VAL A 197 -15.15 4.89 13.27
N ALA A 198 -16.38 4.36 13.29
CA ALA A 198 -17.49 4.97 14.02
C ALA A 198 -17.23 5.06 15.54
N GLU A 199 -16.57 4.06 16.13
CA GLU A 199 -16.17 4.08 17.54
C GLU A 199 -15.05 5.08 17.81
N SER A 200 -14.10 5.20 16.88
CA SER A 200 -12.94 6.07 17.01
C SER A 200 -13.31 7.55 16.94
N LEU A 201 -14.43 7.92 16.30
CA LEU A 201 -14.95 9.30 16.26
C LEU A 201 -15.26 9.87 17.66
N LYS A 202 -15.31 9.05 18.71
CA LYS A 202 -15.45 9.53 20.09
C LYS A 202 -14.17 10.17 20.65
N ASN A 203 -13.02 9.86 20.07
CA ASN A 203 -11.70 10.20 20.59
C ASN A 203 -10.87 11.07 19.63
N TYR A 204 -11.30 11.22 18.37
CA TYR A 204 -10.55 11.91 17.33
C TYR A 204 -11.47 12.80 16.50
N ASP A 205 -10.96 13.98 16.12
CA ASP A 205 -11.64 14.94 15.26
C ASP A 205 -11.45 14.62 13.77
N PHE A 206 -10.38 13.87 13.44
CA PHE A 206 -10.05 13.48 12.08
C PHE A 206 -9.66 12.00 12.00
N ILE A 207 -10.25 11.28 11.05
CA ILE A 207 -9.89 9.88 10.77
C ILE A 207 -9.59 9.72 9.27
N TYR A 208 -8.34 9.41 8.96
CA TYR A 208 -7.93 9.00 7.62
C TYR A 208 -8.20 7.50 7.43
N VAL A 209 -8.93 7.13 6.38
CA VAL A 209 -9.19 5.73 6.04
C VAL A 209 -8.62 5.43 4.66
N HIS A 210 -7.67 4.51 4.60
CA HIS A 210 -7.06 4.07 3.34
C HIS A 210 -7.66 2.75 2.86
N ILE A 211 -8.10 2.69 1.60
CA ILE A 211 -8.70 1.50 0.98
C ILE A 211 -7.89 1.15 -0.28
N ASP A 212 -7.50 -0.12 -0.42
CA ASP A 212 -6.47 -0.56 -1.38
C ASP A 212 -6.97 -1.64 -2.34
N GLU A 213 -7.97 -2.41 -1.93
CA GLU A 213 -8.37 -3.66 -2.56
C GLU A 213 -8.93 -3.46 -3.98
N ALA A 214 -9.39 -2.26 -4.32
CA ALA A 214 -9.84 -1.89 -5.66
C ALA A 214 -8.65 -1.61 -6.60
N ASP A 215 -7.55 -1.07 -6.08
CA ASP A 215 -6.30 -0.87 -6.81
C ASP A 215 -5.64 -2.22 -7.14
N ASP A 216 -5.60 -3.13 -6.15
CA ASP A 216 -5.13 -4.50 -6.32
C ASP A 216 -5.81 -5.21 -7.50
N ALA A 217 -7.14 -5.12 -7.58
CA ALA A 217 -7.91 -5.71 -8.68
C ALA A 217 -7.60 -5.05 -10.04
N ALA A 218 -7.30 -3.75 -10.06
CA ALA A 218 -6.91 -3.05 -11.27
C ALA A 218 -5.52 -3.47 -11.75
N HIS A 219 -4.55 -3.57 -10.84
CA HIS A 219 -3.21 -4.08 -11.12
C HIS A 219 -3.19 -5.53 -11.62
N ASP A 220 -4.18 -6.33 -11.22
CA ASP A 220 -4.39 -7.71 -11.69
C ASP A 220 -5.20 -7.77 -13.00
N LYS A 221 -5.48 -6.62 -13.61
CA LYS A 221 -6.26 -6.47 -14.86
C LYS A 221 -7.65 -7.11 -14.80
N ASN A 222 -8.29 -7.03 -13.62
CA ASN A 222 -9.59 -7.63 -13.38
C ASN A 222 -10.66 -6.56 -13.12
N PRO A 223 -11.27 -5.98 -14.17
CA PRO A 223 -12.26 -4.91 -14.01
C PRO A 223 -13.52 -5.37 -13.27
N LEU A 224 -13.93 -6.64 -13.43
CA LEU A 224 -15.10 -7.18 -12.72
C LEU A 224 -14.84 -7.33 -11.23
N LYS A 225 -13.63 -7.75 -10.83
CA LYS A 225 -13.22 -7.76 -9.42
C LYS A 225 -13.13 -6.34 -8.87
N LYS A 226 -12.57 -5.38 -9.61
CA LYS A 226 -12.51 -3.96 -9.20
C LYS A 226 -13.92 -3.42 -8.93
N LYS A 227 -14.86 -3.65 -9.85
CA LYS A 227 -16.28 -3.28 -9.68
C LYS A 227 -16.86 -3.89 -8.41
N ARG A 228 -16.74 -5.22 -8.23
CA ARG A 228 -17.27 -5.92 -7.05
C ARG A 228 -16.65 -5.40 -5.75
N THR A 229 -15.36 -5.10 -5.73
CA THR A 229 -14.72 -4.51 -4.55
C THR A 229 -15.34 -3.16 -4.19
N ILE A 230 -15.59 -2.29 -5.19
CA ILE A 230 -16.25 -0.99 -4.97
C ILE A 230 -17.67 -1.18 -4.43
N GLU A 231 -18.44 -2.12 -4.99
CA GLU A 231 -19.79 -2.47 -4.49
C GLU A 231 -19.76 -2.96 -3.03
N VAL A 232 -18.74 -3.75 -2.65
CA VAL A 232 -18.57 -4.21 -1.27
C VAL A 232 -18.17 -3.07 -0.33
N ILE A 233 -17.32 -2.14 -0.77
CA ILE A 233 -16.98 -0.93 0.00
C ILE A 233 -18.23 -0.09 0.25
N ASP A 234 -19.05 0.12 -0.79
CA ASP A 234 -20.28 0.89 -0.68
C ASP A 234 -21.27 0.26 0.33
N GLU A 235 -21.54 -1.03 0.19
CA GLU A 235 -22.52 -1.73 1.02
C GLU A 235 -22.04 -1.98 2.47
N TYR A 236 -20.80 -2.43 2.65
CA TYR A 236 -20.33 -2.89 3.97
C TYR A 236 -19.48 -1.86 4.71
N PHE A 237 -18.88 -0.89 4.02
CA PHE A 237 -18.14 0.19 4.69
C PHE A 237 -18.96 1.48 4.74
N LEU A 238 -19.32 2.06 3.59
CA LEU A 238 -19.94 3.39 3.54
C LEU A 238 -21.34 3.41 4.14
N ARG A 239 -22.22 2.52 3.68
CA ARG A 239 -23.60 2.43 4.18
C ARG A 239 -23.62 2.16 5.69
N GLU A 240 -22.79 1.23 6.15
CA GLU A 240 -22.72 0.90 7.57
C GLU A 240 -22.14 2.02 8.41
N LEU A 241 -21.06 2.66 7.96
CA LEU A 241 -20.49 3.83 8.66
C LEU A 241 -21.53 4.95 8.76
N ILE A 242 -22.24 5.27 7.66
CA ILE A 242 -23.31 6.27 7.66
C ILE A 242 -24.42 5.88 8.65
N GLY A 243 -24.83 4.61 8.69
CA GLY A 243 -25.82 4.11 9.63
C GLY A 243 -25.37 4.24 11.09
N LEU A 244 -24.10 3.97 11.37
CA LEU A 244 -23.51 4.02 12.71
C LEU A 244 -23.29 5.44 13.24
N ILE A 245 -23.01 6.41 12.36
CA ILE A 245 -22.78 7.81 12.78
C ILE A 245 -24.07 8.64 12.82
N ARG A 246 -25.06 8.30 11.99
CA ARG A 246 -26.31 9.07 11.86
C ARG A 246 -27.04 9.13 13.20
N GLY A 247 -27.30 10.35 13.67
CA GLY A 247 -27.99 10.61 14.93
C GLY A 247 -27.14 10.35 16.19
N ARG A 248 -25.88 9.93 16.06
CA ARG A 248 -24.93 9.78 17.18
C ARG A 248 -23.94 10.93 17.28
N PHE A 249 -23.60 11.53 16.14
CA PHE A 249 -22.68 12.66 16.06
C PHE A 249 -23.34 13.81 15.32
N ASP A 250 -23.14 15.01 15.83
CA ASP A 250 -23.83 16.18 15.33
C ASP A 250 -23.19 16.79 14.09
N ASP A 251 -21.88 16.63 13.88
CA ASP A 251 -21.20 17.28 12.77
C ASP A 251 -20.05 16.44 12.22
N VAL A 252 -20.38 15.41 11.44
CA VAL A 252 -19.40 14.54 10.78
C VAL A 252 -19.44 14.76 9.29
N TYR A 253 -18.29 15.17 8.75
CA TYR A 253 -18.06 15.26 7.31
C TYR A 253 -17.28 14.04 6.83
N MET A 254 -17.84 13.34 5.85
CA MET A 254 -17.18 12.27 5.13
C MET A 254 -16.66 12.81 3.81
N VAL A 255 -15.36 12.62 3.56
CA VAL A 255 -14.70 13.05 2.34
C VAL A 255 -14.20 11.82 1.62
N ILE A 256 -14.75 11.55 0.44
CA ILE A 256 -14.43 10.36 -0.37
C ILE A 256 -13.71 10.82 -1.62
N THR A 257 -12.53 10.25 -1.87
CA THR A 257 -11.73 10.47 -3.08
C THR A 257 -10.77 9.29 -3.29
N ALA A 258 -10.01 9.33 -4.37
CA ALA A 258 -8.86 8.47 -4.60
C ALA A 258 -7.59 9.32 -4.72
N ASP A 259 -6.45 8.78 -4.30
CA ASP A 259 -5.13 9.38 -4.46
C ASP A 259 -4.61 9.29 -5.90
N HIS A 260 -5.01 8.24 -6.64
CA HIS A 260 -4.76 8.11 -8.07
C HIS A 260 -5.79 7.23 -8.79
N GLY A 261 -5.74 7.23 -10.12
CA GLY A 261 -6.43 6.23 -10.95
C GLY A 261 -5.53 5.02 -11.23
N THR A 262 -6.13 3.85 -11.48
CA THR A 262 -5.40 2.66 -11.94
C THR A 262 -6.20 1.92 -13.00
N SER A 263 -5.55 1.67 -14.14
CA SER A 263 -6.16 1.07 -15.32
C SER A 263 -6.23 -0.45 -15.21
N SER A 264 -7.44 -1.03 -15.31
CA SER A 264 -7.60 -2.48 -15.43
C SER A 264 -7.21 -3.02 -16.81
N ILE A 265 -6.94 -2.16 -17.80
CA ILE A 265 -6.44 -2.57 -19.14
C ILE A 265 -4.93 -2.83 -19.05
N THR A 266 -4.20 -1.85 -18.53
CA THR A 266 -2.74 -1.89 -18.52
C THR A 266 -2.17 -2.45 -17.22
N GLY A 267 -2.91 -2.33 -16.11
CA GLY A 267 -2.47 -2.69 -14.77
C GLY A 267 -1.52 -1.66 -14.15
N TYR A 268 -1.50 -0.42 -14.65
CA TYR A 268 -0.64 0.66 -14.15
C TYR A 268 -1.45 1.85 -13.65
N HIS A 269 -0.82 2.62 -12.75
CA HIS A 269 -1.38 3.88 -12.27
C HIS A 269 -1.53 4.86 -13.44
N LEU A 270 -2.55 5.69 -13.33
CA LEU A 270 -2.92 6.72 -14.28
C LEU A 270 -2.75 8.08 -13.61
N ASN A 271 -2.17 9.02 -14.34
CA ASN A 271 -2.12 10.43 -13.94
C ASN A 271 -3.39 11.13 -14.42
N ILE A 272 -4.50 10.92 -13.70
CA ILE A 272 -5.81 11.51 -13.98
C ILE A 272 -6.35 12.17 -12.71
N SER A 273 -7.22 13.18 -12.90
CA SER A 273 -8.00 13.74 -11.79
C SER A 273 -8.94 12.67 -11.22
N THR A 274 -9.09 12.66 -9.89
CA THR A 274 -9.98 11.75 -9.17
C THR A 274 -11.22 12.48 -8.65
N PRO A 275 -12.39 11.82 -8.61
CA PRO A 275 -13.61 12.46 -8.16
C PRO A 275 -13.59 12.66 -6.64
N VAL A 276 -14.16 13.77 -6.16
CA VAL A 276 -14.28 14.10 -4.74
C VAL A 276 -15.75 14.22 -4.36
N LEU A 277 -16.15 13.57 -3.27
CA LEU A 277 -17.45 13.75 -2.62
C LEU A 277 -17.24 14.25 -1.19
N VAL A 278 -17.93 15.33 -0.82
CA VAL A 278 -18.03 15.80 0.57
C VAL A 278 -19.47 15.60 1.02
N TYR A 279 -19.66 14.72 2.01
CA TYR A 279 -20.96 14.34 2.54
C TYR A 279 -21.05 14.71 4.02
N ASN A 280 -22.17 15.34 4.42
CA ASN A 280 -22.56 15.50 5.81
C ASN A 280 -24.03 15.10 5.94
N SER A 281 -24.37 14.36 6.99
CA SER A 281 -25.72 13.81 7.16
C SER A 281 -26.82 14.89 7.29
N LYS A 282 -26.47 16.07 7.80
CA LYS A 282 -27.36 17.23 8.00
C LYS A 282 -27.43 18.14 6.77
N PHE A 283 -26.37 18.19 5.95
CA PHE A 283 -26.27 19.12 4.83
C PHE A 283 -26.28 18.41 3.47
N GLN A 284 -27.47 18.26 2.88
CA GLN A 284 -27.69 17.65 1.56
C GLN A 284 -28.02 18.70 0.48
N ARG A 285 -27.12 19.67 0.26
CA ARG A 285 -27.21 20.61 -0.88
C ARG A 285 -26.60 19.99 -2.12
N ASN A 286 -27.27 20.15 -3.28
CA ASN A 286 -26.94 19.53 -4.56
C ASN A 286 -26.81 18.02 -4.39
N LYS A 287 -27.86 17.26 -4.75
CA LYS A 287 -27.92 15.80 -4.54
C LYS A 287 -27.39 15.10 -5.80
N PRO A 288 -26.07 14.93 -6.00
CA PRO A 288 -25.62 14.03 -7.05
C PRO A 288 -26.21 12.66 -6.74
N ILE A 289 -26.87 12.07 -7.73
CA ILE A 289 -27.56 10.78 -7.59
C ILE A 289 -26.52 9.65 -7.61
N GLU A 290 -25.32 9.93 -8.14
CA GLU A 290 -24.24 8.99 -8.37
C GLU A 290 -22.88 9.67 -8.13
N PHE A 291 -21.87 8.87 -7.73
CA PHE A 291 -20.49 9.29 -7.57
C PHE A 291 -19.61 8.53 -8.57
N ASN A 292 -19.09 9.23 -9.58
CA ASN A 292 -18.23 8.64 -10.61
C ASN A 292 -17.40 9.72 -11.33
N GLU A 293 -16.38 9.30 -12.05
CA GLU A 293 -15.46 10.19 -12.75
C GLU A 293 -16.16 11.14 -13.72
N ARG A 294 -17.23 10.69 -14.41
CA ARG A 294 -17.94 11.50 -15.42
C ARG A 294 -18.76 12.62 -14.79
N ILE A 295 -19.63 12.28 -13.84
CA ILE A 295 -20.53 13.25 -13.20
C ILE A 295 -19.74 14.28 -12.41
N ASN A 296 -18.70 13.85 -11.68
CA ASN A 296 -17.86 14.76 -10.93
C ASN A 296 -17.09 15.72 -11.84
N LEU A 297 -16.70 15.33 -13.06
CA LEU A 297 -16.11 16.26 -14.03
C LEU A 297 -17.12 17.29 -14.55
N GLU A 298 -18.33 16.86 -14.87
CA GLU A 298 -19.37 17.73 -15.44
C GLU A 298 -19.97 18.70 -14.41
N GLN A 299 -20.01 18.32 -13.13
CA GLN A 299 -20.74 19.02 -12.06
C GLN A 299 -19.86 19.40 -10.87
N ALA A 300 -18.53 19.43 -11.02
CA ALA A 300 -17.61 19.75 -9.93
C ALA A 300 -17.85 21.16 -9.34
N ASP A 301 -18.07 21.22 -8.02
CA ASP A 301 -18.07 22.48 -7.26
C ASP A 301 -16.68 23.12 -7.20
N PHE A 302 -15.61 22.31 -7.25
CA PHE A 302 -14.23 22.79 -7.23
C PHE A 302 -13.25 21.80 -7.87
N TYR A 303 -12.10 22.34 -8.28
CA TYR A 303 -10.89 21.59 -8.64
C TYR A 303 -9.77 22.00 -7.69
N VAL A 304 -8.99 21.05 -7.23
CA VAL A 304 -7.89 21.31 -6.29
C VAL A 304 -6.76 20.32 -6.53
N LYS A 305 -5.53 20.78 -6.36
CA LYS A 305 -4.36 19.90 -6.36
C LYS A 305 -4.30 19.07 -5.08
N ALA A 306 -3.72 17.89 -5.14
CA ALA A 306 -3.57 17.02 -3.97
C ALA A 306 -2.85 17.69 -2.79
N GLU A 307 -1.84 18.54 -3.07
CA GLU A 307 -1.08 19.27 -2.05
C GLU A 307 -1.92 20.27 -1.23
N ASP A 308 -2.97 20.83 -1.85
CA ASP A 308 -3.89 21.80 -1.24
C ASP A 308 -5.21 21.15 -0.78
N PHE A 309 -5.44 19.88 -1.13
CA PHE A 309 -6.74 19.21 -1.02
C PHE A 309 -7.31 19.30 0.39
N LEU A 310 -6.58 18.82 1.39
CA LEU A 310 -7.08 18.78 2.76
C LEU A 310 -7.32 20.19 3.33
N HIS A 311 -6.44 21.14 3.02
CA HIS A 311 -6.63 22.53 3.44
C HIS A 311 -7.88 23.15 2.82
N LYS A 312 -8.10 22.92 1.52
CA LYS A 312 -9.30 23.37 0.81
C LYS A 312 -10.56 22.74 1.38
N VAL A 313 -10.57 21.42 1.60
CA VAL A 313 -11.73 20.69 2.11
C VAL A 313 -12.09 21.13 3.53
N ILE A 314 -11.12 21.21 4.45
CA ILE A 314 -11.36 21.73 5.80
C ILE A 314 -11.89 23.16 5.74
N GLY A 315 -11.32 24.00 4.87
CA GLY A 315 -11.80 25.37 4.65
C GLY A 315 -13.21 25.47 4.05
N GLU A 316 -13.63 24.53 3.20
CA GLU A 316 -15.02 24.44 2.72
C GLU A 316 -15.97 23.97 3.82
N ILE A 317 -15.55 23.04 4.66
CA ILE A 317 -16.32 22.53 5.80
C ILE A 317 -16.61 23.67 6.80
N HIS A 318 -15.59 24.43 7.21
CA HIS A 318 -15.78 25.55 8.14
C HIS A 318 -16.62 26.72 7.59
N ARG A 319 -16.81 26.82 6.27
CA ARG A 319 -17.64 27.88 5.65
C ARG A 319 -19.12 27.54 5.60
N ARG A 320 -19.50 26.28 5.81
CA ARG A 320 -20.88 25.79 5.66
C ARG A 320 -21.60 25.74 7.00
#